data_AF-A0A7C3WCJ7-F1
#
_entry.id   AF-A0A7C3WCJ7-F1
#
_cell.length_a   1.000
_cell.length_b   1.000
_cell.length_c   1.000
_cell.angle_alpha   90.00
_cell.angle_beta   90.00
_cell.angle_gamma   90.00
#
_symmetry.space_group_name_H-M   'P 1'
#
loop_
_entity.id
_entity.type
_entity.pdbx_description
1 polymer ?
#
loop_
_entity_poly.entity_id
_entity_poly.type
_entity_poly.pdbx_seq_one_letter_code
_entity_poly.pdbx_strand_id
1 'polypeptide(L)'
;MALTISDLTPISLCIATQELLDSKRFRNNFCDFTLFKYRDLKFLDKIIETKRQLNSSSLEKNFLEGHKTAILSNIDKIISLVISRYVNLDSRAVERIVESAKIIMEKVLTASNFDQLAELEPEFRSKITLKVYELFMISSRPR
;
A
#
# COMPACT_ATOMS: atom_id res chain seq x y z
N MET A 1 -17.10 -22.17 6.91
CA MET A 1 -15.78 -22.32 6.25
C MET A 1 -14.75 -21.62 7.13
N ALA A 2 -13.59 -22.23 7.43
CA ALA A 2 -12.57 -21.57 8.22
C ALA A 2 -11.84 -20.53 7.34
N LEU A 3 -11.72 -19.29 7.81
CA LEU A 3 -10.94 -18.25 7.15
C LEU A 3 -9.46 -18.60 7.20
N THR A 4 -8.77 -18.52 6.06
CA THR A 4 -7.33 -18.74 5.95
C THR A 4 -6.58 -17.41 5.86
N ILE A 5 -5.28 -17.43 6.17
CA ILE A 5 -4.39 -16.27 5.96
C ILE A 5 -4.40 -15.85 4.48
N SER A 6 -4.51 -16.84 3.58
CA SER A 6 -4.67 -16.56 2.16
C SER A 6 -5.88 -15.66 1.93
N ASP A 7 -7.03 -15.95 2.54
CA ASP A 7 -8.28 -15.18 2.37
C ASP A 7 -8.14 -13.70 2.76
N LEU A 8 -7.32 -13.40 3.77
CA LEU A 8 -7.06 -12.04 4.26
C LEU A 8 -6.07 -11.25 3.41
N THR A 9 -5.28 -11.92 2.57
CA THR A 9 -4.17 -11.33 1.81
C THR A 9 -4.56 -10.08 0.99
N PRO A 10 -5.70 -10.03 0.26
CA PRO A 10 -6.09 -8.84 -0.50
C PRO A 10 -6.30 -7.62 0.41
N ILE A 11 -6.95 -7.81 1.56
CA ILE A 11 -7.20 -6.73 2.54
C ILE A 11 -5.88 -6.30 3.20
N SER A 12 -5.05 -7.25 3.61
CA SER A 12 -3.74 -6.94 4.22
C SER A 12 -2.87 -6.11 3.28
N LEU A 13 -2.90 -6.42 1.98
CA LEU A 13 -2.15 -5.68 0.98
C LEU A 13 -2.74 -4.28 0.74
N CYS A 14 -4.06 -4.12 0.78
CA CYS A 14 -4.69 -2.80 0.77
C CYS A 14 -4.24 -1.94 1.96
N ILE A 15 -4.23 -2.49 3.17
CA ILE A 15 -3.79 -1.77 4.38
C ILE A 15 -2.33 -1.36 4.26
N ALA A 16 -1.44 -2.28 3.85
CA ALA A 16 -0.04 -1.97 3.64
C ALA A 16 0.17 -0.86 2.58
N THR A 17 -0.67 -0.84 1.53
CA THR A 17 -0.61 0.19 0.49
C THR A 17 -1.08 1.55 1.01
N GLN A 18 -2.10 1.60 1.87
CA GLN A 18 -2.51 2.85 2.53
C GLN A 18 -1.39 3.45 3.38
N GLU A 19 -0.65 2.63 4.12
CA GLU A 19 0.50 3.10 4.91
C GLU A 19 1.62 3.68 4.03
N LEU A 20 1.82 3.13 2.83
CA LEU A 20 2.75 3.69 1.86
C LEU A 20 2.26 5.00 1.26
N LEU A 21 0.95 5.16 1.07
CA LEU A 21 0.35 6.41 0.58
C LEU A 21 0.45 7.51 1.65
N ASP A 22 0.27 7.20 2.94
CA ASP A 22 0.49 8.13 4.06
C ASP A 22 1.99 8.43 4.25
N SER A 23 2.53 9.22 3.34
CA SER A 23 3.94 9.51 3.19
C SER A 23 4.54 10.30 4.35
N LYS A 24 3.72 11.06 5.10
CA LYS A 24 4.14 11.71 6.35
C LYS A 24 4.42 10.66 7.41
N ARG A 25 3.51 9.71 7.57
CA ARG A 25 3.69 8.59 8.50
C ARG A 25 4.83 7.68 8.05
N PHE A 26 4.96 7.41 6.75
CA PHE A 26 6.06 6.62 6.22
C PHE A 26 7.42 7.30 6.41
N ARG A 27 7.61 8.58 6.06
CA ARG A 27 8.89 9.29 6.25
C ARG A 27 9.27 9.43 7.72
N ASN A 28 8.31 9.78 8.56
CA ASN A 28 8.56 9.89 10.00
C ASN A 28 8.87 8.52 10.60
N ASN A 29 8.19 7.46 10.19
CA ASN A 29 8.36 6.13 10.77
C ASN A 29 9.39 5.25 10.04
N PHE A 30 9.98 5.72 8.94
CA PHE A 30 10.90 4.93 8.12
C PHE A 30 12.04 4.43 9.00
N CYS A 31 12.13 3.14 9.24
CA CYS A 31 13.08 2.51 10.17
C CYS A 31 13.01 2.94 11.66
N ASP A 32 12.01 3.71 12.10
CA ASP A 32 11.84 4.09 13.53
C ASP A 32 11.30 2.95 14.41
N PHE A 33 10.81 1.88 13.81
CA PHE A 33 10.38 0.67 14.53
C PHE A 33 11.29 -0.54 14.27
N THR A 34 12.32 -0.37 13.45
CA THR A 34 13.28 -1.44 13.16
C THR A 34 14.22 -1.58 14.36
N LEU A 35 13.99 -2.59 15.20
CA LEU A 35 14.87 -3.06 16.28
C LEU A 35 14.90 -2.27 17.61
N PHE A 36 14.04 -1.28 17.85
CA PHE A 36 14.07 -0.52 19.12
C PHE A 36 13.68 -1.30 20.38
N LYS A 37 12.97 -2.44 20.24
CA LYS A 37 12.69 -3.31 21.39
C LYS A 37 13.95 -4.00 21.95
N TYR A 38 14.99 -4.15 21.13
CA TYR A 38 16.23 -4.87 21.49
C TYR A 38 17.47 -3.97 21.51
N ARG A 39 17.35 -2.67 21.18
CA ARG A 39 18.43 -1.66 21.24
C ARG A 39 19.77 -2.18 20.67
N ASP A 40 19.75 -2.83 19.52
CA ASP A 40 20.99 -3.21 18.86
C ASP A 40 21.65 -1.97 18.23
N LEU A 41 22.58 -1.37 18.98
CA LEU A 41 23.28 -0.14 18.61
C LEU A 41 24.03 -0.27 17.28
N LYS A 42 24.41 -1.50 16.87
CA LYS A 42 25.12 -1.74 15.61
C LYS A 42 24.27 -1.44 14.38
N PHE A 43 22.96 -1.64 14.47
CA PHE A 43 22.02 -1.33 13.38
C PHE A 43 21.50 0.10 13.46
N LEU A 44 21.44 0.67 14.67
CA LEU A 44 20.94 2.02 14.90
C LEU A 44 21.75 3.06 14.10
N ASP A 45 23.08 3.01 14.17
CA ASP A 45 23.93 3.98 13.46
C ASP A 45 23.76 3.88 11.94
N LYS A 46 23.68 2.66 11.40
CA LYS A 46 23.43 2.42 9.97
C LYS A 46 22.05 2.90 9.53
N ILE A 47 21.04 2.72 10.37
CA ILE A 47 19.67 3.20 10.12
C ILE A 47 19.65 4.73 10.10
N ILE A 48 20.29 5.39 11.07
CA ILE A 48 20.39 6.86 11.14
C ILE A 48 21.13 7.40 9.91
N GLU A 49 22.24 6.78 9.52
CA GLU A 49 22.98 7.16 8.32
C GLU A 49 22.13 7.02 7.06
N THR A 50 21.44 5.88 6.90
CA THR A 50 20.54 5.64 5.77
C THR A 50 19.41 6.67 5.72
N LYS A 51 18.79 7.01 6.86
CA LYS A 51 17.78 8.07 6.94
C LYS A 51 18.32 9.43 6.49
N ARG A 52 19.53 9.79 6.93
CA ARG A 52 20.16 11.07 6.55
C ARG A 52 20.43 11.12 5.05
N GLN A 53 20.89 10.01 4.46
CA GLN A 53 21.13 9.92 3.02
C GLN A 53 19.82 9.98 2.22
N LEU A 54 18.77 9.28 2.65
CA LEU A 54 17.47 9.32 1.94
C LEU A 54 16.78 10.68 2.01
N ASN A 55 17.01 11.43 3.09
CA ASN A 55 16.53 12.81 3.24
C ASN A 55 17.45 13.85 2.60
N SER A 56 18.59 13.46 2.00
CA SER A 56 19.41 14.41 1.26
C SER A 56 18.75 14.76 -0.07
N SER A 57 18.74 16.05 -0.41
CA SER A 57 18.10 16.57 -1.62
C SER A 57 18.59 15.91 -2.92
N SER A 58 19.81 15.36 -2.92
CA SER A 58 20.40 14.61 -4.03
C SER A 58 19.74 13.26 -4.30
N LEU A 59 19.18 12.60 -3.28
CA LEU A 59 18.60 11.25 -3.37
C LEU A 59 17.07 11.25 -3.24
N GLU A 60 16.48 12.34 -2.76
CA GLU A 60 15.04 12.47 -2.53
C GLU A 60 14.20 12.11 -3.78
N LYS A 61 14.64 12.54 -4.98
CA LYS A 61 13.95 12.21 -6.23
C LYS A 61 14.00 10.71 -6.54
N ASN A 62 15.18 10.09 -6.42
CA ASN A 62 15.33 8.65 -6.65
C ASN A 62 14.55 7.83 -5.62
N PHE A 63 14.51 8.30 -4.38
CA PHE A 63 13.72 7.70 -3.31
C PHE A 63 12.22 7.77 -3.58
N LEU A 64 11.73 8.93 -4.04
CA LEU A 64 10.33 9.09 -4.45
C LEU A 64 9.96 8.10 -5.58
N GLU A 65 10.80 7.98 -6.62
CA GLU A 65 10.55 7.04 -7.72
C GLU A 65 10.56 5.57 -7.27
N GLY A 66 11.48 5.20 -6.37
CA GLY A 66 11.47 3.88 -5.73
C GLY A 66 10.19 3.64 -4.90
N HIS A 67 9.75 4.64 -4.16
CA HIS A 67 8.53 4.59 -3.33
C HIS A 67 7.27 4.42 -4.19
N LYS A 68 7.15 5.19 -5.29
CA LYS A 68 6.09 5.02 -6.29
C LYS A 68 6.07 3.60 -6.84
N THR A 69 7.24 3.05 -7.17
CA THR A 69 7.35 1.69 -7.72
C THR A 69 6.82 0.64 -6.74
N ALA A 70 7.10 0.79 -5.44
CA ALA A 70 6.57 -0.09 -4.40
C ALA A 70 5.03 -0.01 -4.30
N ILE A 71 4.47 1.21 -4.32
CA ILE A 71 3.02 1.42 -4.33
C ILE A 71 2.39 0.76 -5.57
N LEU A 72 2.92 1.03 -6.77
CA LEU A 72 2.42 0.48 -8.02
C LEU A 72 2.45 -1.06 -8.02
N SER A 73 3.52 -1.67 -7.53
CA SER A 73 3.64 -3.13 -7.40
C SER A 73 2.57 -3.71 -6.48
N ASN A 74 2.26 -3.03 -5.37
CA ASN A 74 1.20 -3.49 -4.47
C ASN A 74 -0.19 -3.34 -5.10
N ILE A 75 -0.46 -2.23 -5.81
CA ILE A 75 -1.74 -2.04 -6.49
C ILE A 75 -1.97 -3.12 -7.56
N ASP A 76 -0.96 -3.45 -8.36
CA ASP A 76 -1.03 -4.50 -9.38
C ASP A 76 -1.35 -5.88 -8.78
N LYS A 77 -0.68 -6.22 -7.66
CA LYS A 77 -0.97 -7.44 -6.89
C LYS A 77 -2.39 -7.44 -6.33
N ILE A 78 -2.90 -6.30 -5.83
CA ILE A 78 -4.29 -6.17 -5.36
C ILE A 78 -5.24 -6.47 -6.51
N ILE A 79 -5.05 -5.85 -7.68
CA ILE A 79 -5.86 -6.09 -8.87
C ILE A 79 -5.89 -7.59 -9.20
N SER A 80 -4.72 -8.21 -9.28
CA SER A 80 -4.58 -9.65 -9.60
C SER A 80 -5.34 -10.54 -8.59
N LEU A 81 -5.23 -10.22 -7.29
CA LEU A 81 -5.90 -10.97 -6.22
C LEU A 81 -7.42 -10.75 -6.22
N VAL A 82 -7.88 -9.53 -6.47
CA VAL A 82 -9.30 -9.19 -6.50
C VAL A 82 -9.99 -9.87 -7.68
N ILE A 83 -9.38 -9.83 -8.87
CA ILE A 83 -9.89 -10.52 -10.06
C ILE A 83 -9.97 -12.03 -9.78
N SER A 84 -8.86 -12.64 -9.38
CA SER A 84 -8.79 -14.11 -9.22
C SER A 84 -9.79 -14.65 -8.19
N ARG A 85 -10.18 -13.86 -7.19
CA ARG A 85 -11.02 -14.32 -6.07
C ARG A 85 -12.48 -13.91 -6.15
N TYR A 86 -12.75 -12.71 -6.65
CA TYR A 86 -14.07 -12.11 -6.51
C TYR A 86 -14.80 -11.91 -7.84
N VAL A 87 -14.18 -12.21 -8.99
CA VAL A 87 -14.82 -12.01 -10.30
C VAL A 87 -16.09 -12.84 -10.47
N ASN A 88 -16.11 -14.06 -9.93
CA ASN A 88 -17.28 -14.94 -9.97
C ASN A 88 -18.35 -14.57 -8.91
N LEU A 89 -18.00 -13.70 -7.96
CA LEU A 89 -18.90 -13.24 -6.91
C LEU A 89 -19.67 -12.00 -7.35
N ASP A 90 -18.94 -10.99 -7.83
CA ASP A 90 -19.50 -9.75 -8.37
C ASP A 90 -18.50 -9.12 -9.37
N SER A 91 -18.68 -9.44 -10.65
CA SER A 91 -17.80 -8.96 -11.71
C SER A 91 -17.83 -7.44 -11.87
N ARG A 92 -18.98 -6.80 -11.68
CA ARG A 92 -19.14 -5.34 -11.82
C ARG A 92 -18.42 -4.60 -10.71
N ALA A 93 -18.49 -5.10 -9.48
CA ALA A 93 -17.74 -4.53 -8.36
C ALA A 93 -16.22 -4.68 -8.60
N VAL A 94 -15.77 -5.84 -9.08
CA VAL A 94 -14.37 -6.07 -9.43
C VAL A 94 -13.91 -5.09 -10.51
N GLU A 95 -14.65 -4.93 -11.61
CA GLU A 95 -14.31 -3.99 -12.69
C GLU A 95 -14.14 -2.56 -12.16
N ARG A 96 -15.05 -2.08 -11.31
CA ARG A 96 -14.95 -0.74 -10.70
C ARG A 96 -13.72 -0.57 -9.82
N ILE A 97 -13.33 -1.61 -9.08
CA ILE A 97 -12.11 -1.61 -8.27
C ILE A 97 -10.88 -1.52 -9.18
N VAL A 98 -10.83 -2.32 -10.25
CA VAL A 98 -9.72 -2.32 -11.20
C VAL A 98 -9.58 -0.97 -11.91
N GLU A 99 -10.70 -0.37 -12.34
CA GLU A 99 -10.70 0.95 -12.95
C GLU A 99 -10.20 2.03 -11.97
N SER A 100 -10.72 2.02 -10.74
CA SER A 100 -10.27 2.94 -9.68
C SER A 100 -8.78 2.77 -9.36
N ALA A 101 -8.29 1.52 -9.36
CA ALA A 101 -6.89 1.20 -9.14
C ALA A 101 -5.99 1.75 -10.25
N LYS A 102 -6.37 1.60 -11.52
CA LYS A 102 -5.63 2.15 -12.66
C LYS A 102 -5.54 3.69 -12.60
N ILE A 103 -6.65 4.36 -12.27
CA ILE A 103 -6.67 5.82 -12.09
C ILE A 103 -5.69 6.24 -10.97
N ILE A 104 -5.68 5.53 -9.84
CA ILE A 104 -4.75 5.84 -8.75
C ILE A 104 -3.30 5.56 -9.16
N MET A 105 -3.02 4.49 -9.92
CA MET A 105 -1.67 4.21 -10.44
C MET A 105 -1.16 5.35 -11.32
N GLU A 106 -2.00 5.91 -12.18
CA GLU A 106 -1.64 7.07 -13.01
C GLU A 106 -1.30 8.31 -12.17
N LYS A 107 -2.09 8.57 -11.11
CA LYS A 107 -1.80 9.65 -10.16
C LYS A 107 -0.49 9.41 -9.38
N VAL A 108 -0.21 8.16 -8.99
CA VAL A 108 1.06 7.80 -8.32
C VAL A 108 2.26 8.05 -9.24
N LEU A 109 2.17 7.66 -10.52
CA LEU A 109 3.23 7.88 -11.51
C LEU A 109 3.55 9.37 -11.68
N THR A 110 2.51 10.20 -11.75
CA THR A 110 2.62 11.64 -12.02
C THR A 110 2.92 12.50 -10.79
N ALA A 111 2.81 11.95 -9.57
CA ALA A 111 3.07 12.69 -8.35
C ALA A 111 4.51 13.23 -8.31
N SER A 112 4.69 14.52 -8.05
CA SER A 112 6.02 15.16 -8.01
C SER A 112 6.65 15.18 -6.62
N ASN A 113 5.88 14.85 -5.60
CA ASN A 113 6.30 14.84 -4.21
C ASN A 113 5.45 13.88 -3.37
N PHE A 114 5.92 13.66 -2.14
CA PHE A 114 5.27 12.78 -1.18
C PHE A 114 3.90 13.29 -0.70
N ASP A 115 3.67 14.61 -0.64
CA ASP A 115 2.40 15.16 -0.16
C ASP A 115 1.28 14.85 -1.16
N GLN A 116 1.57 14.92 -2.47
CA GLN A 116 0.65 14.48 -3.52
C GLN A 116 0.32 12.99 -3.43
N LEU A 117 1.24 12.14 -2.96
CA LEU A 117 0.94 10.73 -2.69
C LEU A 117 0.03 10.56 -1.48
N ALA A 118 0.21 11.36 -0.43
CA ALA A 118 -0.63 11.32 0.77
C ALA A 118 -2.08 11.72 0.49
N GLU A 119 -2.30 12.65 -0.44
CA GLU A 119 -3.64 13.03 -0.88
C GLU A 119 -4.41 11.88 -1.54
N LEU A 120 -3.73 10.82 -2.00
CA LEU A 120 -4.36 9.64 -2.61
C LEU A 120 -4.84 8.62 -1.58
N GLU A 121 -4.40 8.68 -0.31
CA GLU A 121 -4.80 7.70 0.71
C GLU A 121 -6.32 7.67 0.91
N PRO A 122 -7.03 8.80 1.09
CA PRO A 122 -8.48 8.77 1.32
C PRO A 122 -9.25 8.21 0.11
N GLU A 123 -8.77 8.51 -1.11
CA GLU A 123 -9.34 8.00 -2.35
C GLU A 123 -9.11 6.49 -2.47
N PHE A 124 -7.88 6.02 -2.22
CA PHE A 124 -7.54 4.60 -2.21
C PHE A 124 -8.34 3.82 -1.18
N ARG A 125 -8.48 4.37 0.02
CA ARG A 125 -9.26 3.76 1.10
C ARG A 125 -10.73 3.60 0.71
N SER A 126 -11.36 4.67 0.23
CA SER A 126 -12.78 4.69 -0.09
C SER A 126 -13.14 3.88 -1.34
N LYS A 127 -12.34 3.99 -2.41
CA LYS A 127 -12.65 3.37 -3.71
C LYS A 127 -12.12 1.95 -3.86
N ILE A 128 -11.06 1.58 -3.14
CA ILE A 128 -10.45 0.26 -3.27
C ILE A 128 -10.60 -0.51 -1.97
N THR A 129 -10.05 -0.02 -0.86
CA THR A 129 -9.91 -0.86 0.34
C THR A 129 -11.26 -1.26 0.94
N LEU A 130 -12.18 -0.30 1.09
CA LEU A 130 -13.53 -0.61 1.58
C LEU A 130 -14.29 -1.54 0.63
N LYS A 131 -14.08 -1.41 -0.69
CA LYS A 131 -14.73 -2.26 -1.71
C LYS A 131 -14.19 -3.68 -1.73
N VAL A 132 -12.88 -3.85 -1.56
CA VAL A 132 -12.25 -5.16 -1.37
C VAL A 132 -12.75 -5.80 -0.07
N TYR A 133 -12.91 -5.02 1.00
CA TYR A 133 -13.48 -5.51 2.26
C TYR A 133 -14.95 -5.94 2.12
N GLU A 134 -15.78 -5.16 1.40
CA GLU A 134 -17.17 -5.53 1.10
C GLU A 134 -17.24 -6.89 0.37
N LEU A 135 -16.41 -7.09 -0.67
CA LEU A 135 -16.33 -8.36 -1.39
C LEU A 135 -15.88 -9.52 -0.51
N PHE A 136 -14.88 -9.29 0.33
CA PHE A 136 -14.42 -10.28 1.31
C PHE A 136 -15.52 -10.67 2.30
N MET A 137 -16.29 -9.70 2.81
CA MET A 137 -17.38 -9.97 3.74
C MET A 137 -18.48 -10.80 3.09
N ILE A 138 -18.77 -10.58 1.81
CA ILE A 138 -19.74 -11.38 1.06
C ILE A 138 -19.19 -12.80 0.86
N SER A 139 -17.93 -12.95 0.44
CA SER A 139 -17.32 -14.27 0.21
C SER A 139 -17.20 -15.10 1.49
N SER A 140 -17.08 -14.44 2.64
CA SER A 140 -16.83 -15.08 3.94
C SER A 140 -18.10 -15.47 4.70
N ARG A 141 -19.29 -15.13 4.19
CA ARG A 141 -20.55 -15.53 4.84
C ARG A 141 -20.75 -17.05 4.72
N PRO A 142 -21.15 -17.73 5.81
CA PRO A 142 -21.57 -19.11 5.71
C PRO A 142 -22.79 -19.20 4.78
N ARG A 143 -22.72 -20.11 3.81
CA ARG A 143 -23.88 -20.52 3.00
C ARG A 143 -24.83 -21.34 3.86
#